data_AF-A0A660XYC7-F1
#
_entry.id   AF-A0A660XYC7-F1
#
_cell.length_a   1.000
_cell.length_b   1.000
_cell.length_c   1.000
_cell.angle_alpha   90.00
_cell.angle_beta   90.00
_cell.angle_gamma   90.00
#
_symmetry.space_group_name_H-M   'P 1'
#
loop_
_entity.id
_entity.type
_entity.pdbx_description
1 polymer ?
#
loop_
_entity_poly.entity_id
_entity_poly.type
_entity_poly.pdbx_seq_one_letter_code
_entity_poly.pdbx_strand_id
1 'polypeptide(L)'
;MDKLGEWTALLREQGQGEAADEVLRKLEELEEEARSLAQGWAYRGGETDDLEEIRRLRPEPFTLPEWDPSEDELSDRLLGALLGRAAGCVLGVPCEGMTKDEIESACRSMGVPFPLRDYWPEDPAPCRFGRPQYGTTPRRRFLRPYMRYAGADDDLAYTVLGLLILEDYGPDFSSEDVADAWLRYLPFACTAEAVALENLRRGLKPPESAREGNPYVHWIGASIRADPWGYVAAGDPELAAELAHRDAVVSHRGVGVHGEMFFAAAVAAAFVADDVEEALEAGLAQIPEGCWLSRAVRRTMGWAREDGDWTRTVERIYREFGDLSSVHTVGNAA
;
A
#
# COMPACT_ATOMS: atom_id res chain seq x y z
N MET A 1 20.87 1.84 -6.04
CA MET A 1 21.51 1.40 -7.29
C MET A 1 22.19 2.52 -8.09
N ASP A 2 22.26 3.76 -7.60
CA ASP A 2 22.76 4.90 -8.39
C ASP A 2 24.30 4.96 -8.52
N LYS A 3 25.04 4.78 -7.42
CA LYS A 3 26.50 4.97 -7.39
C LYS A 3 27.31 3.94 -8.18
N LEU A 4 26.89 2.68 -8.24
CA LEU A 4 27.67 1.64 -8.93
C LEU A 4 27.67 1.85 -10.45
N GLY A 5 26.53 2.28 -11.01
CA GLY A 5 26.44 2.67 -12.41
C GLY A 5 27.35 3.86 -12.73
N GLU A 6 27.36 4.87 -11.86
CA GLU A 6 28.27 6.02 -11.99
C GLU A 6 29.75 5.59 -11.94
N TRP A 7 30.14 4.74 -10.99
CA TRP A 7 31.53 4.26 -10.87
C TRP A 7 31.95 3.39 -12.06
N THR A 8 31.08 2.52 -12.56
CA THR A 8 31.40 1.68 -13.73
C THR A 8 31.47 2.51 -15.01
N ALA A 9 30.65 3.55 -15.17
CA ALA A 9 30.80 4.53 -16.25
C ALA A 9 32.15 5.27 -16.15
N LEU A 10 32.52 5.73 -14.96
CA LEU A 10 33.80 6.42 -14.73
C LEU A 10 35.01 5.51 -15.03
N LEU A 11 34.95 4.23 -14.64
CA LEU A 11 35.99 3.25 -14.98
C LEU A 11 36.17 3.12 -16.49
N ARG A 12 35.07 3.11 -17.26
CA ARG A 12 35.13 3.07 -18.72
C ARG A 12 35.76 4.35 -19.30
N GLU A 13 35.41 5.52 -18.79
CA GLU A 13 36.05 6.80 -19.19
C GLU A 13 37.57 6.79 -18.94
N GLN A 14 38.01 6.10 -17.88
CA GLN A 14 39.42 5.93 -17.53
C GLN A 14 40.12 4.80 -18.30
N GLY A 15 39.46 4.20 -19.29
CA GLY A 15 40.01 3.10 -20.09
C GLY A 15 40.04 1.75 -19.36
N GLN A 16 39.36 1.62 -18.22
CA GLN A 16 39.29 0.40 -17.40
C GLN A 16 38.00 -0.39 -17.67
N GLY A 17 37.63 -0.56 -18.95
CA GLY A 17 36.39 -1.22 -19.35
C GLY A 17 36.26 -2.65 -18.83
N GLU A 18 37.34 -3.43 -18.84
CA GLU A 18 37.34 -4.81 -18.33
C GLU A 18 37.06 -4.88 -16.82
N ALA A 19 37.58 -3.92 -16.04
CA ALA A 19 37.31 -3.84 -14.60
C ALA A 19 35.85 -3.46 -14.33
N ALA A 20 35.26 -2.57 -15.15
CA ALA A 20 33.85 -2.27 -15.08
C ALA A 20 32.98 -3.50 -15.37
N ASP A 21 33.33 -4.29 -16.40
CA ASP A 21 32.64 -5.53 -16.75
C ASP A 21 32.78 -6.63 -15.69
N GLU A 22 33.93 -6.71 -15.00
CA GLU A 22 34.12 -7.60 -13.85
C GLU A 22 33.24 -7.20 -12.66
N VAL A 23 33.16 -5.92 -12.34
CA VAL A 23 32.31 -5.41 -11.25
C VAL A 23 30.83 -5.70 -11.52
N LEU A 24 30.36 -5.49 -12.75
CA LEU A 24 28.97 -5.77 -13.13
C LEU A 24 28.66 -7.27 -13.07
N ARG A 25 29.55 -8.15 -13.55
CA ARG A 25 29.38 -9.61 -13.40
C ARG A 25 29.31 -10.05 -11.95
N LYS A 26 30.17 -9.52 -11.07
CA LYS A 26 30.10 -9.82 -9.63
C LYS A 26 28.79 -9.35 -9.02
N LEU A 27 28.25 -8.21 -9.46
CA LEU A 27 26.93 -7.77 -9.02
C LEU A 27 25.85 -8.76 -9.48
N GLU A 28 25.87 -9.18 -10.75
CA GLU A 28 24.92 -10.17 -11.28
C GLU A 28 24.98 -11.49 -10.50
N GLU A 29 26.20 -11.99 -10.20
CA GLU A 29 26.41 -13.19 -9.37
C GLU A 29 25.84 -13.02 -7.95
N LEU A 30 26.09 -11.88 -7.31
CA LEU A 30 25.57 -11.58 -5.97
C LEU A 30 24.04 -11.40 -5.98
N GLU A 31 23.47 -10.81 -7.03
CA GLU A 31 22.02 -10.71 -7.19
C GLU A 31 21.40 -12.09 -7.40
N GLU A 32 22.01 -12.97 -8.19
CA GLU A 32 21.57 -14.34 -8.37
C GLU A 32 21.67 -15.14 -7.07
N GLU A 33 22.78 -15.00 -6.33
CA GLU A 33 22.94 -15.59 -5.00
C GLU A 33 21.84 -15.08 -4.05
N ALA A 34 21.63 -13.76 -3.96
CA ALA A 34 20.59 -13.17 -3.13
C ALA A 34 19.19 -13.65 -3.52
N ARG A 35 18.88 -13.76 -4.83
CA ARG A 35 17.61 -14.31 -5.32
C ARG A 35 17.45 -15.79 -4.93
N SER A 36 18.52 -16.57 -5.04
CA SER A 36 18.51 -17.99 -4.63
C SER A 36 18.26 -18.16 -3.13
N LEU A 37 18.79 -17.24 -2.31
CA LEU A 37 18.56 -17.21 -0.86
C LEU A 37 17.16 -16.68 -0.52
N ALA A 38 16.64 -15.73 -1.29
CA ALA A 38 15.28 -15.19 -1.14
C ALA A 38 14.20 -16.24 -1.47
N GLN A 39 14.49 -17.20 -2.35
CA GLN A 39 13.64 -18.38 -2.57
C GLN A 39 13.51 -19.29 -1.32
N GLY A 40 14.29 -19.01 -0.27
CA GLY A 40 14.21 -19.63 1.05
C GLY A 40 13.39 -18.85 2.09
N TRP A 41 12.89 -17.65 1.78
CA TRP A 41 11.77 -17.03 2.52
C TRP A 41 10.44 -17.72 2.15
N ALA A 42 10.49 -19.05 2.03
CA ALA A 42 9.34 -19.92 2.17
C ALA A 42 8.70 -19.53 3.51
N TYR A 43 7.65 -18.74 3.38
CA TYR A 43 7.01 -18.01 4.45
C TYR A 43 6.71 -18.92 5.65
N ARG A 44 6.82 -18.38 6.86
CA ARG A 44 6.55 -19.02 8.16
C ARG A 44 5.09 -19.51 8.34
N GLY A 45 4.38 -19.96 7.31
CA GLY A 45 3.03 -20.51 7.44
C GLY A 45 2.17 -20.77 6.21
N GLY A 46 2.68 -20.89 4.97
CA GLY A 46 1.85 -21.39 3.85
C GLY A 46 0.52 -20.63 3.66
N GLU A 47 0.56 -19.30 3.71
CA GLU A 47 -0.63 -18.47 3.51
C GLU A 47 -1.18 -18.66 2.10
N THR A 48 -2.49 -18.87 2.02
CA THR A 48 -3.20 -19.13 0.77
C THR A 48 -3.72 -17.85 0.15
N ASP A 49 -3.64 -17.80 -1.19
CA ASP A 49 -4.28 -16.79 -2.03
C ASP A 49 -5.60 -17.31 -2.62
N ASP A 50 -5.99 -18.57 -2.35
CA ASP A 50 -7.26 -19.13 -2.80
C ASP A 50 -8.41 -18.57 -1.96
N LEU A 51 -9.36 -17.89 -2.61
CA LEU A 51 -10.44 -17.19 -1.90
C LEU A 51 -11.30 -18.15 -1.05
N GLU A 52 -11.57 -19.36 -1.56
CA GLU A 52 -12.37 -20.35 -0.85
C GLU A 52 -11.63 -20.92 0.36
N GLU A 53 -10.31 -21.10 0.28
CA GLU A 53 -9.49 -21.45 1.42
C GLU A 53 -9.38 -20.31 2.43
N ILE A 54 -9.22 -19.06 1.98
CA ILE A 54 -9.27 -17.88 2.84
C ILE A 54 -10.59 -17.88 3.63
N ARG A 55 -11.74 -18.01 2.96
CA ARG A 55 -13.07 -18.08 3.58
C ARG A 55 -13.16 -19.14 4.67
N ARG A 56 -12.61 -20.34 4.43
CA ARG A 56 -12.59 -21.43 5.43
C ARG A 56 -11.69 -21.15 6.64
N LEU A 57 -10.68 -20.31 6.48
CA LEU A 57 -9.70 -19.99 7.53
C LEU A 57 -10.00 -18.68 8.28
N ARG A 58 -11.05 -17.94 7.87
CA ARG A 58 -11.53 -16.75 8.58
C ARG A 58 -12.00 -17.12 10.00
N PRO A 59 -11.94 -16.18 10.96
CA PRO A 59 -12.57 -16.36 12.26
C PRO A 59 -14.11 -16.35 12.12
N GLU A 60 -14.81 -16.45 13.24
CA GLU A 60 -16.26 -16.23 13.28
C GLU A 60 -16.64 -14.86 12.69
N PRO A 61 -17.79 -14.75 12.00
CA PRO A 61 -18.24 -13.50 11.40
C PRO A 61 -18.36 -12.38 12.44
N PHE A 62 -17.85 -11.20 12.10
CA PHE A 62 -18.04 -9.99 12.88
C PHE A 62 -19.37 -9.32 12.48
N THR A 63 -20.23 -9.02 13.45
CA THR A 63 -21.55 -8.41 13.19
C THR A 63 -21.45 -6.90 13.37
N LEU A 64 -21.69 -6.15 12.29
CA LEU A 64 -21.82 -4.70 12.31
C LEU A 64 -23.27 -4.27 12.58
N PRO A 65 -23.51 -3.01 12.99
CA PRO A 65 -24.86 -2.46 13.12
C PRO A 65 -25.62 -2.55 11.78
N GLU A 66 -26.93 -2.81 11.86
CA GLU A 66 -27.80 -2.70 10.67
C GLU A 66 -27.78 -1.26 10.16
N TRP A 67 -27.61 -1.10 8.84
CA TRP A 67 -27.52 0.20 8.20
C TRP A 67 -28.38 0.25 6.93
N ASP A 68 -29.33 1.19 6.92
CA ASP A 68 -30.19 1.51 5.78
C ASP A 68 -30.16 3.03 5.59
N PRO A 69 -29.08 3.58 4.99
CA PRO A 69 -28.89 5.02 4.88
C PRO A 69 -29.88 5.64 3.89
N SER A 70 -30.25 6.89 4.15
CA SER A 70 -30.78 7.74 3.09
C SER A 70 -29.71 8.04 2.03
N GLU A 71 -30.12 8.40 0.81
CA GLU A 71 -29.20 8.80 -0.26
C GLU A 71 -28.27 9.95 0.18
N ASP A 72 -28.80 10.92 0.93
CA ASP A 72 -28.02 12.04 1.47
C ASP A 72 -26.96 11.59 2.50
N GLU A 73 -27.31 10.64 3.39
CA GLU A 73 -26.38 10.11 4.39
C GLU A 73 -25.26 9.30 3.72
N LEU A 74 -25.61 8.43 2.76
CA LEU A 74 -24.64 7.66 2.00
C LEU A 74 -23.70 8.60 1.22
N SER A 75 -24.25 9.64 0.57
CA SER A 75 -23.48 10.62 -0.18
C SER A 75 -22.50 11.40 0.72
N ASP A 76 -22.94 11.82 1.91
CA ASP A 76 -22.09 12.53 2.87
C ASP A 76 -20.95 11.65 3.37
N ARG A 77 -21.22 10.38 3.73
CA ARG A 77 -20.17 9.43 4.16
C ARG A 77 -19.18 9.10 3.04
N LEU A 78 -19.66 8.89 1.81
CA LEU A 78 -18.81 8.65 0.63
C LEU A 78 -17.92 9.86 0.33
N LEU A 79 -18.48 11.07 0.40
CA LEU A 79 -17.71 12.30 0.26
C LEU A 79 -16.66 12.41 1.36
N GLY A 80 -17.01 12.09 2.60
CA GLY A 80 -16.09 12.01 3.73
C GLY A 80 -14.93 11.04 3.49
N ALA A 81 -15.21 9.84 2.98
CA ALA A 81 -14.20 8.85 2.65
C ALA A 81 -13.23 9.35 1.56
N LEU A 82 -13.76 9.87 0.45
CA LEU A 82 -12.96 10.41 -0.66
C LEU A 82 -12.10 11.62 -0.23
N LEU A 83 -12.68 12.53 0.57
CA LEU A 83 -11.95 13.68 1.11
C LEU A 83 -10.90 13.25 2.13
N GLY A 84 -11.19 12.25 2.97
CA GLY A 84 -10.25 11.68 3.92
C GLY A 84 -9.04 11.07 3.23
N ARG A 85 -9.27 10.29 2.18
CA ARG A 85 -8.24 9.74 1.29
C ARG A 85 -7.36 10.84 0.71
N ALA A 86 -7.97 11.84 0.06
CA ALA A 86 -7.23 12.97 -0.50
C ALA A 86 -6.46 13.77 0.55
N ALA A 87 -7.04 13.97 1.74
CA ALA A 87 -6.40 14.67 2.84
C ALA A 87 -5.15 13.94 3.33
N GLY A 88 -5.22 12.61 3.49
CA GLY A 88 -4.09 11.76 3.87
C GLY A 88 -2.95 11.80 2.85
N CYS A 89 -3.27 11.62 1.56
CA CYS A 89 -2.31 11.69 0.46
C CYS A 89 -1.56 13.02 0.46
N VAL A 90 -2.30 14.13 0.52
CA VAL A 90 -1.70 15.47 0.52
C VAL A 90 -0.81 15.70 1.73
N LEU A 91 -1.22 15.22 2.90
CA LEU A 91 -0.44 15.36 4.14
C LEU A 91 0.85 14.52 4.10
N GLY A 92 0.79 13.34 3.49
CA GLY A 92 1.87 12.34 3.46
C GLY A 92 2.94 12.60 2.40
N VAL A 93 2.58 13.06 1.20
CA VAL A 93 3.52 13.27 0.06
C VAL A 93 4.77 14.09 0.43
N PRO A 94 4.67 15.19 1.23
CA PRO A 94 5.86 15.94 1.61
C PRO A 94 6.88 15.11 2.40
N CYS A 95 6.44 14.19 3.27
CA CYS A 95 7.31 13.36 4.12
C CYS A 95 7.46 11.91 3.64
N GLU A 96 7.01 11.58 2.44
CA GLU A 96 7.09 10.23 1.87
C GLU A 96 8.53 9.70 1.87
N GLY A 97 8.73 8.53 2.48
CA GLY A 97 10.03 7.87 2.63
C GLY A 97 10.96 8.51 3.66
N MET A 98 10.48 9.43 4.51
CA MET A 98 11.21 9.89 5.69
C MET A 98 10.93 8.97 6.88
N THR A 99 11.93 8.78 7.73
CA THR A 99 11.78 8.14 9.05
C THR A 99 11.05 9.06 10.02
N LYS A 100 10.49 8.50 11.10
CA LYS A 100 9.87 9.29 12.18
C LYS A 100 10.83 10.35 12.73
N ASP A 101 12.10 10.00 12.94
CA ASP A 101 13.08 10.93 13.51
C ASP A 101 13.42 12.07 12.54
N GLU A 102 13.44 11.81 11.23
CA GLU A 102 13.57 12.85 10.22
C GLU A 102 12.33 13.77 10.20
N ILE A 103 11.13 13.22 10.31
CA ILE A 103 9.87 13.99 10.38
C ILE A 103 9.85 14.86 11.63
N GLU A 104 10.18 14.30 12.80
CA GLU A 104 10.24 15.03 14.06
C GLU A 104 11.30 16.15 14.02
N SER A 105 12.47 15.85 13.45
CA SER A 105 13.54 16.83 13.23
C SER A 105 13.10 17.96 12.30
N ALA A 106 12.36 17.64 11.23
CA ALA A 106 11.78 18.62 10.31
C ALA A 106 10.72 19.50 11.00
N CYS A 107 9.83 18.90 11.81
CA CYS A 107 8.87 19.67 12.61
C CYS A 107 9.59 20.64 13.56
N ARG A 108 10.62 20.16 14.25
CA ARG A 108 11.43 20.97 15.18
C ARG A 108 12.14 22.13 14.48
N SER A 109 12.69 21.90 13.28
CA SER A 109 13.41 22.94 12.53
C SER A 109 12.48 24.03 12.00
N MET A 110 11.23 23.68 11.64
CA MET A 110 10.20 24.63 11.20
C MET A 110 9.43 25.30 12.35
N GLY A 111 9.61 24.85 13.59
CA GLY A 111 8.87 25.36 14.74
C GLY A 111 7.38 24.97 14.75
N VAL A 112 7.03 23.83 14.15
CA VAL A 112 5.67 23.26 14.16
C VAL A 112 5.56 22.09 15.14
N PRO A 113 4.36 21.77 15.66
CA PRO A 113 4.21 20.64 16.58
C PRO A 113 4.52 19.30 15.90
N PHE A 114 5.00 18.35 16.71
CA PHE A 114 5.02 16.93 16.40
C PHE A 114 4.17 16.21 17.46
N PRO A 115 3.14 15.41 17.09
CA PRO A 115 2.70 15.16 15.72
C PRO A 115 2.10 16.43 15.07
N LEU A 116 2.17 16.48 13.74
CA LEU A 116 1.69 17.62 12.96
C LEU A 116 0.16 17.77 13.13
N ARG A 117 -0.33 19.01 13.19
CA ARG A 117 -1.76 19.32 13.44
C ARG A 117 -2.47 20.02 12.28
N ASP A 118 -1.75 20.28 11.20
CA ASP A 118 -2.22 20.94 9.96
C ASP A 118 -1.30 20.47 8.82
N TYR A 119 -1.56 20.85 7.57
CA TYR A 119 -0.66 20.56 6.46
C TYR A 119 0.69 21.27 6.61
N TRP A 120 1.72 20.68 5.99
CA TRP A 120 3.09 21.19 6.00
C TRP A 120 3.17 22.65 5.52
N PRO A 121 3.72 23.57 6.33
CA PRO A 121 3.90 24.97 5.90
C PRO A 121 5.06 25.10 4.90
N GLU A 122 6.07 24.24 5.01
CA GLU A 122 7.27 24.17 4.18
C GLU A 122 7.59 22.70 3.86
N ASP A 123 8.37 22.43 2.81
CA ASP A 123 8.72 21.06 2.41
C ASP A 123 9.71 20.46 3.42
N PRO A 124 9.38 19.36 4.14
CA PRO A 124 10.28 18.72 5.10
C PRO A 124 11.48 18.02 4.43
N ALA A 125 11.45 17.84 3.10
CA ALA A 125 12.53 17.27 2.32
C ALA A 125 13.01 18.26 1.22
N PRO A 126 13.63 19.40 1.59
CA PRO A 126 13.98 20.46 0.63
C PRO A 126 14.98 20.02 -0.44
N CYS A 127 15.77 18.97 -0.20
CA CYS A 127 16.64 18.37 -1.20
C CYS A 127 15.86 17.75 -2.39
N ARG A 128 14.55 17.51 -2.25
CA ARG A 128 13.64 16.99 -3.28
C ARG A 128 12.83 18.08 -4.00
N PHE A 129 12.96 19.34 -3.60
CA PHE A 129 12.13 20.48 -4.04
C PHE A 129 12.00 20.65 -5.56
N GLY A 130 13.02 20.23 -6.33
CA GLY A 130 13.06 20.34 -7.79
C GLY A 130 12.37 19.21 -8.57
N ARG A 131 11.96 18.12 -7.92
CA ARG A 131 11.33 16.96 -8.58
C ARG A 131 9.81 17.00 -8.37
N PRO A 132 8.99 17.17 -9.43
CA PRO A 132 7.54 17.05 -9.30
C PRO A 132 7.14 15.63 -8.87
N GLN A 133 6.12 15.50 -8.03
CA GLN A 133 5.49 14.22 -7.70
C GLN A 133 4.95 13.60 -8.99
N TYR A 134 5.36 12.37 -9.26
CA TYR A 134 5.08 11.64 -10.50
C TYR A 134 5.36 12.44 -11.78
N GLY A 135 6.32 13.38 -11.76
CA GLY A 135 6.66 14.22 -12.91
C GLY A 135 5.60 15.24 -13.31
N THR A 136 4.47 15.33 -12.60
CA THR A 136 3.32 16.16 -12.99
C THR A 136 3.06 17.27 -11.98
N THR A 137 2.98 16.96 -10.69
CA THR A 137 2.55 17.91 -9.66
C THR A 137 3.74 18.48 -8.91
N PRO A 138 4.01 19.80 -8.96
CA PRO A 138 5.11 20.38 -8.20
C PRO A 138 4.92 20.14 -6.70
N ARG A 139 5.95 19.64 -5.99
CA ARG A 139 5.88 19.30 -4.56
C ARG A 139 5.31 20.40 -3.66
N ARG A 140 5.61 21.67 -3.97
CA ARG A 140 5.04 22.82 -3.26
C ARG A 140 3.50 22.80 -3.19
N ARG A 141 2.81 22.17 -4.15
CA ARG A 141 1.33 22.07 -4.19
C ARG A 141 0.74 21.20 -3.10
N PHE A 142 1.55 20.38 -2.43
CA PHE A 142 1.15 19.61 -1.25
C PHE A 142 1.39 20.38 0.06
N LEU A 143 1.85 21.63 -0.01
CA LEU A 143 2.09 22.47 1.15
C LEU A 143 0.94 23.45 1.37
N ARG A 144 0.62 23.72 2.65
CA ARG A 144 -0.50 24.55 3.08
C ARG A 144 -0.64 25.90 2.35
N PRO A 145 0.43 26.70 2.13
CA PRO A 145 0.29 28.01 1.49
C PRO A 145 -0.08 27.94 -0.02
N TYR A 146 0.25 26.83 -0.68
CA TYR A 146 0.20 26.72 -2.15
C TYR A 146 -0.77 25.65 -2.66
N MET A 147 -1.32 24.83 -1.77
CA MET A 147 -2.33 23.83 -2.07
C MET A 147 -3.58 24.48 -2.69
N ARG A 148 -4.11 23.83 -3.73
CA ARG A 148 -5.31 24.26 -4.47
C ARG A 148 -6.22 23.10 -4.85
N TYR A 149 -5.65 21.89 -4.93
CA TYR A 149 -6.29 20.63 -5.31
C TYR A 149 -5.40 19.50 -4.77
N ALA A 150 -5.92 18.27 -4.68
CA ALA A 150 -5.13 17.10 -4.40
C ALA A 150 -4.28 16.74 -5.63
N GLY A 151 -2.95 16.75 -5.47
CA GLY A 151 -2.02 16.50 -6.56
C GLY A 151 -2.05 15.05 -7.08
N ALA A 152 -1.28 14.79 -8.14
CA ALA A 152 -1.08 13.44 -8.63
C ALA A 152 -0.41 12.58 -7.55
N ASP A 153 -1.05 11.44 -7.26
CA ASP A 153 -0.65 10.46 -6.28
C ASP A 153 -1.18 9.09 -6.76
N ASP A 154 -0.38 8.03 -6.63
CA ASP A 154 -0.77 6.68 -7.10
C ASP A 154 -1.93 6.14 -6.28
N ASP A 155 -1.90 6.37 -4.98
CA ASP A 155 -3.01 6.17 -4.06
C ASP A 155 -4.36 6.68 -4.61
N LEU A 156 -4.42 7.94 -5.04
CA LEU A 156 -5.63 8.53 -5.64
C LEU A 156 -5.91 7.99 -7.05
N ALA A 157 -4.87 7.72 -7.84
CA ALA A 157 -5.02 7.19 -9.18
C ALA A 157 -5.66 5.80 -9.17
N TYR A 158 -5.27 4.94 -8.23
CA TYR A 158 -5.86 3.62 -8.05
C TYR A 158 -7.30 3.68 -7.53
N THR A 159 -7.64 4.67 -6.68
CA THR A 159 -9.04 4.92 -6.30
C THR A 159 -9.91 5.24 -7.52
N VAL A 160 -9.43 6.08 -8.43
CA VAL A 160 -10.14 6.38 -9.69
C VAL A 160 -10.15 5.17 -10.63
N LEU A 161 -9.08 4.38 -10.68
CA LEU A 161 -9.03 3.16 -11.48
C LEU A 161 -10.10 2.14 -11.07
N GLY A 162 -10.33 1.97 -9.77
CA GLY A 162 -11.40 1.10 -9.28
C GLY A 162 -12.80 1.51 -9.76
N LEU A 163 -13.08 2.82 -9.82
CA LEU A 163 -14.30 3.34 -10.44
C LEU A 163 -14.38 2.98 -11.93
N LEU A 164 -13.29 3.18 -12.69
CA LEU A 164 -13.27 2.86 -14.12
C LEU A 164 -13.47 1.35 -14.38
N ILE A 165 -12.93 0.48 -13.52
CA ILE A 165 -13.17 -0.97 -13.59
C ILE A 165 -14.66 -1.28 -13.41
N LEU A 166 -15.31 -0.66 -12.42
CA LEU A 166 -16.74 -0.85 -12.18
C LEU A 166 -17.59 -0.32 -13.34
N GLU A 167 -17.22 0.81 -13.95
CA GLU A 167 -17.94 1.37 -15.11
C GLU A 167 -17.78 0.49 -16.37
N ASP A 168 -16.61 -0.08 -16.60
CA ASP A 168 -16.32 -0.89 -17.78
C ASP A 168 -16.87 -2.32 -17.68
N TYR A 169 -16.81 -2.93 -16.50
CA TYR A 169 -17.04 -4.36 -16.29
C TYR A 169 -18.18 -4.70 -15.31
N GLY A 170 -18.66 -3.73 -14.54
CA GLY A 170 -19.69 -3.94 -13.52
C GLY A 170 -19.15 -4.58 -12.22
N PRO A 171 -20.02 -4.84 -11.23
CA PRO A 171 -19.62 -5.36 -9.91
C PRO A 171 -19.13 -6.82 -9.95
N ASP A 172 -19.43 -7.56 -11.02
CA ASP A 172 -19.03 -8.96 -11.21
C ASP A 172 -17.68 -9.10 -11.93
N PHE A 173 -16.86 -8.04 -11.99
CA PHE A 173 -15.56 -8.06 -12.65
C PHE A 173 -14.66 -9.17 -12.11
N SER A 174 -13.83 -9.74 -12.99
CA SER A 174 -12.81 -10.73 -12.68
C SER A 174 -11.41 -10.11 -12.54
N SER A 175 -10.45 -10.87 -12.03
CA SER A 175 -9.04 -10.44 -12.02
C SER A 175 -8.48 -10.20 -13.44
N GLU A 176 -8.98 -10.90 -14.46
CA GLU A 176 -8.60 -10.63 -15.85
C GLU A 176 -9.11 -9.27 -16.32
N ASP A 177 -10.31 -8.86 -15.90
CA ASP A 177 -10.87 -7.54 -16.21
C ASP A 177 -10.07 -6.41 -15.54
N VAL A 178 -9.62 -6.63 -14.30
CA VAL A 178 -8.69 -5.72 -13.63
C VAL A 178 -7.40 -5.59 -14.43
N ALA A 179 -6.82 -6.71 -14.87
CA ALA A 179 -5.60 -6.71 -15.69
C ALA A 179 -5.79 -5.97 -17.03
N ASP A 180 -6.94 -6.14 -17.68
CA ASP A 180 -7.28 -5.41 -18.90
C ASP A 180 -7.42 -3.90 -18.65
N ALA A 181 -8.05 -3.52 -17.54
CA ALA A 181 -8.15 -2.12 -17.12
C ALA A 181 -6.78 -1.51 -16.82
N TRP A 182 -5.87 -2.24 -16.18
CA TRP A 182 -4.50 -1.81 -15.94
C TRP A 182 -3.75 -1.55 -17.26
N LEU A 183 -3.85 -2.48 -18.23
CA LEU A 183 -3.24 -2.31 -19.55
C LEU A 183 -3.81 -1.12 -20.33
N ARG A 184 -5.08 -0.78 -20.10
CA ARG A 184 -5.78 0.32 -20.76
C ARG A 184 -5.46 1.68 -20.14
N TYR A 185 -5.47 1.77 -18.80
CA TYR A 185 -5.52 3.04 -18.09
C TYR A 185 -4.25 3.39 -17.31
N LEU A 186 -3.45 2.40 -16.84
CA LEU A 186 -2.26 2.71 -16.04
C LEU A 186 -1.08 3.13 -16.94
N PRO A 187 -0.64 4.40 -16.87
CA PRO A 187 0.51 4.85 -17.65
C PRO A 187 1.84 4.36 -17.06
N PHE A 188 1.85 4.11 -15.75
CA PHE A 188 3.01 3.81 -14.94
C PHE A 188 2.57 3.13 -13.63
N ALA A 189 3.47 2.36 -13.03
CA ALA A 189 3.27 1.70 -11.75
C ALA A 189 4.62 1.55 -11.03
N CYS A 190 4.60 1.31 -9.71
CA CYS A 190 5.79 1.15 -8.87
C CYS A 190 5.95 -0.31 -8.42
N THR A 191 7.18 -0.77 -8.16
CA THR A 191 7.44 -2.01 -7.40
C THR A 191 6.68 -3.26 -7.88
N ALA A 192 5.80 -3.85 -7.07
CA ALA A 192 5.04 -5.06 -7.39
C ALA A 192 4.16 -4.85 -8.63
N GLU A 193 3.48 -3.71 -8.70
CA GLU A 193 2.59 -3.33 -9.78
C GLU A 193 3.37 -3.05 -11.06
N ALA A 194 4.57 -2.49 -10.96
CA ALA A 194 5.44 -2.29 -12.12
C ALA A 194 5.82 -3.63 -12.77
N VAL A 195 6.23 -4.62 -11.95
CA VAL A 195 6.57 -5.95 -12.44
C VAL A 195 5.33 -6.66 -13.00
N ALA A 196 4.20 -6.58 -12.29
CA ALA A 196 2.95 -7.17 -12.74
C ALA A 196 2.47 -6.57 -14.07
N LEU A 197 2.49 -5.24 -14.21
CA LEU A 197 2.10 -4.55 -15.44
C LEU A 197 2.99 -4.95 -16.62
N GLU A 198 4.29 -5.13 -16.41
CA GLU A 198 5.19 -5.63 -17.45
C GLU A 198 4.90 -7.10 -17.79
N ASN A 199 4.61 -7.94 -16.80
CA ASN A 199 4.18 -9.31 -17.03
C ASN A 199 2.86 -9.39 -17.82
N LEU A 200 1.89 -8.53 -17.52
CA LEU A 200 0.65 -8.39 -18.29
C LEU A 200 0.93 -7.98 -19.75
N ARG A 201 1.84 -7.02 -19.98
CA ARG A 201 2.27 -6.63 -21.34
C ARG A 201 2.96 -7.76 -22.11
N ARG A 202 3.62 -8.67 -21.39
CA ARG A 202 4.20 -9.91 -21.94
C ARG A 202 3.17 -11.02 -22.17
N GLY A 203 1.91 -10.80 -21.80
CA GLY A 203 0.80 -11.73 -21.98
C GLY A 203 0.59 -12.74 -20.85
N LEU A 204 1.27 -12.58 -19.71
CA LEU A 204 0.91 -13.33 -18.51
C LEU A 204 -0.43 -12.82 -17.97
N LYS A 205 -1.23 -13.71 -17.38
CA LYS A 205 -2.51 -13.36 -16.75
C LYS A 205 -2.40 -13.49 -15.23
N PRO A 206 -3.29 -12.85 -14.46
CA PRO A 206 -3.41 -13.15 -13.03
C PRO A 206 -3.78 -14.63 -12.79
N PRO A 207 -3.24 -15.26 -11.72
CA PRO A 207 -2.30 -14.73 -10.75
C PRO A 207 -0.82 -14.82 -11.19
N GLU A 208 -0.50 -15.40 -12.34
CA GLU A 208 0.88 -15.55 -12.84
C GLU A 208 1.59 -14.20 -13.06
N SER A 209 0.85 -13.15 -13.38
CA SER A 209 1.35 -11.76 -13.46
C SER A 209 2.01 -11.29 -12.16
N ALA A 210 1.47 -11.70 -11.00
CA ALA A 210 2.04 -11.44 -9.69
C ALA A 210 3.20 -12.39 -9.33
N ARG A 211 3.28 -13.57 -9.97
CA ARG A 211 4.20 -14.65 -9.59
C ARG A 211 5.56 -14.53 -10.26
N GLU A 212 5.55 -14.21 -11.55
CA GLU A 212 6.75 -14.25 -12.39
C GLU A 212 7.70 -13.12 -12.05
N GLY A 213 8.85 -13.46 -11.45
CA GLY A 213 9.94 -12.53 -11.19
C GLY A 213 9.62 -11.33 -10.27
N ASN A 214 8.52 -11.38 -9.51
CA ASN A 214 8.10 -10.27 -8.66
C ASN A 214 8.52 -10.48 -7.19
N PRO A 215 9.51 -9.71 -6.67
CA PRO A 215 9.98 -9.82 -5.30
C PRO A 215 9.20 -8.94 -4.31
N TYR A 216 8.32 -8.07 -4.78
CA TYR A 216 7.68 -7.01 -3.99
C TYR A 216 6.28 -7.40 -3.48
N VAL A 217 5.89 -8.66 -3.62
CA VAL A 217 4.52 -9.16 -3.41
C VAL A 217 3.97 -9.03 -1.98
N HIS A 218 4.81 -8.61 -1.03
CA HIS A 218 4.45 -8.37 0.38
C HIS A 218 4.51 -6.88 0.76
N TRP A 219 4.64 -5.99 -0.22
CA TRP A 219 4.64 -4.55 0.01
C TRP A 219 3.20 -4.00 -0.03
N ILE A 220 3.00 -2.80 0.50
CA ILE A 220 1.68 -2.17 0.71
C ILE A 220 0.94 -1.79 -0.57
N GLY A 221 1.54 -1.99 -1.75
CA GLY A 221 1.01 -1.53 -3.02
C GLY A 221 -0.41 -2.02 -3.29
N ALA A 222 -0.78 -3.23 -2.84
CA ALA A 222 -2.16 -3.69 -2.85
C ALA A 222 -3.04 -2.95 -1.83
N SER A 223 -2.58 -2.82 -0.59
CA SER A 223 -3.33 -2.17 0.51
C SER A 223 -3.71 -0.72 0.21
N ILE A 224 -2.86 0.05 -0.46
CA ILE A 224 -3.17 1.43 -0.85
C ILE A 224 -4.25 1.50 -1.96
N ARG A 225 -4.71 0.38 -2.54
CA ARG A 225 -5.78 0.37 -3.57
C ARG A 225 -7.12 -0.14 -3.04
N ALA A 226 -7.22 -0.35 -1.74
CA ALA A 226 -8.39 -0.94 -1.10
C ALA A 226 -9.64 -0.02 -1.11
N ASP A 227 -9.44 1.29 -1.06
CA ASP A 227 -10.48 2.32 -1.01
C ASP A 227 -11.69 2.11 -1.94
N PRO A 228 -11.54 1.99 -3.27
CA PRO A 228 -12.68 1.85 -4.18
C PRO A 228 -13.57 0.65 -3.86
N TRP A 229 -12.97 -0.45 -3.40
CA TRP A 229 -13.69 -1.67 -3.02
C TRP A 229 -14.45 -1.51 -1.70
N GLY A 230 -13.86 -0.80 -0.73
CA GLY A 230 -14.55 -0.42 0.49
C GLY A 230 -15.70 0.58 0.25
N TYR A 231 -15.56 1.49 -0.72
CA TYR A 231 -16.58 2.50 -1.02
C TYR A 231 -17.80 1.89 -1.72
N VAL A 232 -17.59 1.03 -2.72
CA VAL A 232 -18.69 0.38 -3.45
C VAL A 232 -19.46 -0.61 -2.58
N ALA A 233 -18.79 -1.21 -1.59
CA ALA A 233 -19.36 -2.16 -0.64
C ALA A 233 -19.54 -1.53 0.75
N ALA A 234 -19.89 -0.24 0.83
CA ALA A 234 -20.12 0.45 2.09
C ALA A 234 -21.11 -0.33 2.99
N GLY A 235 -20.68 -0.68 4.20
CA GLY A 235 -21.46 -1.52 5.13
C GLY A 235 -21.40 -3.03 4.88
N ASP A 236 -20.73 -3.50 3.82
CA ASP A 236 -20.55 -4.92 3.48
C ASP A 236 -19.05 -5.28 3.37
N PRO A 237 -18.40 -5.60 4.52
CA PRO A 237 -16.98 -5.95 4.54
C PRO A 237 -16.64 -7.21 3.74
N GLU A 238 -17.57 -8.17 3.64
CA GLU A 238 -17.31 -9.43 2.93
C GLU A 238 -17.24 -9.18 1.42
N LEU A 239 -18.19 -8.42 0.87
CA LEU A 239 -18.14 -8.00 -0.53
C LEU A 239 -16.89 -7.18 -0.81
N ALA A 240 -16.55 -6.22 0.05
CA ALA A 240 -15.35 -5.39 -0.10
C ALA A 240 -14.08 -6.25 -0.19
N ALA A 241 -13.94 -7.24 0.69
CA ALA A 241 -12.80 -8.16 0.70
C ALA A 241 -12.76 -9.05 -0.55
N GLU A 242 -13.91 -9.48 -1.08
CA GLU A 242 -13.96 -10.26 -2.32
C GLU A 242 -13.51 -9.43 -3.53
N LEU A 243 -14.00 -8.20 -3.68
CA LEU A 243 -13.58 -7.30 -4.77
C LEU A 243 -12.09 -6.98 -4.68
N ALA A 244 -11.60 -6.69 -3.47
CA ALA A 244 -10.18 -6.48 -3.18
C ALA A 244 -9.32 -7.71 -3.49
N HIS A 245 -9.80 -8.92 -3.21
CA HIS A 245 -9.08 -10.15 -3.56
C HIS A 245 -8.87 -10.25 -5.07
N ARG A 246 -9.92 -9.98 -5.85
CA ARG A 246 -9.86 -10.03 -7.33
C ARG A 246 -8.85 -9.02 -7.88
N ASP A 247 -8.72 -7.84 -7.29
CA ASP A 247 -7.71 -6.84 -7.66
C ASP A 247 -6.29 -7.23 -7.20
N ALA A 248 -6.14 -7.62 -5.94
CA ALA A 248 -4.83 -7.83 -5.32
C ALA A 248 -4.01 -8.93 -5.99
N VAL A 249 -4.65 -10.05 -6.38
CA VAL A 249 -3.96 -11.20 -7.01
C VAL A 249 -3.37 -10.89 -8.39
N VAL A 250 -3.68 -9.73 -8.97
CA VAL A 250 -3.04 -9.24 -10.21
C VAL A 250 -1.56 -8.94 -10.00
N SER A 251 -1.19 -8.46 -8.80
CA SER A 251 0.17 -7.96 -8.52
C SER A 251 0.82 -8.49 -7.24
N HIS A 252 0.06 -9.01 -6.28
CA HIS A 252 0.53 -9.41 -4.95
C HIS A 252 0.20 -10.87 -4.59
N ARG A 253 0.76 -11.34 -3.47
CA ARG A 253 0.58 -12.69 -2.90
C ARG A 253 0.70 -12.68 -1.37
N GLY A 254 0.11 -13.66 -0.71
CA GLY A 254 0.13 -13.83 0.74
C GLY A 254 -0.33 -12.56 1.44
N VAL A 255 0.51 -12.04 2.36
CA VAL A 255 0.19 -10.80 3.10
C VAL A 255 -0.15 -9.59 2.24
N GLY A 256 0.34 -9.49 1.00
CA GLY A 256 -0.05 -8.39 0.11
C GLY A 256 -1.54 -8.47 -0.26
N VAL A 257 -2.02 -9.67 -0.60
CA VAL A 257 -3.43 -9.95 -0.88
C VAL A 257 -4.27 -9.77 0.37
N HIS A 258 -3.85 -10.37 1.49
CA HIS A 258 -4.57 -10.22 2.76
C HIS A 258 -4.62 -8.77 3.22
N GLY A 259 -3.60 -7.96 2.90
CA GLY A 259 -3.55 -6.53 3.19
C GLY A 259 -4.66 -5.75 2.50
N GLU A 260 -4.84 -5.92 1.20
CA GLU A 260 -5.91 -5.24 0.46
C GLU A 260 -7.29 -5.70 0.91
N MET A 261 -7.48 -7.01 1.10
CA MET A 261 -8.73 -7.56 1.64
C MET A 261 -9.08 -6.96 3.01
N PHE A 262 -8.11 -6.92 3.92
CA PHE A 262 -8.26 -6.35 5.26
C PHE A 262 -8.65 -4.88 5.23
N PHE A 263 -7.92 -4.05 4.50
CA PHE A 263 -8.20 -2.62 4.44
C PHE A 263 -9.51 -2.31 3.70
N ALA A 264 -9.84 -3.04 2.64
CA ALA A 264 -11.10 -2.82 1.92
C ALA A 264 -12.30 -3.13 2.82
N ALA A 265 -12.24 -4.25 3.54
CA ALA A 265 -13.23 -4.63 4.53
C ALA A 265 -13.33 -3.64 5.69
N ALA A 266 -12.20 -3.15 6.21
CA ALA A 266 -12.18 -2.13 7.26
C ALA A 266 -12.76 -0.78 6.79
N VAL A 267 -12.44 -0.37 5.55
CA VAL A 267 -13.02 0.85 4.94
C VAL A 267 -14.54 0.68 4.77
N ALA A 268 -15.01 -0.44 4.24
CA ALA A 268 -16.44 -0.73 4.14
C ALA A 268 -17.13 -0.72 5.51
N ALA A 269 -16.52 -1.33 6.52
CA ALA A 269 -17.03 -1.36 7.90
C ALA A 269 -17.09 0.04 8.53
N ALA A 270 -16.12 0.91 8.24
CA ALA A 270 -16.06 2.27 8.78
C ALA A 270 -17.24 3.15 8.37
N PHE A 271 -18.00 2.77 7.33
CA PHE A 271 -19.26 3.43 7.02
C PHE A 271 -20.33 3.21 8.07
N VAL A 272 -20.26 2.17 8.91
CA VAL A 272 -21.34 1.78 9.82
C VAL A 272 -20.89 1.53 11.26
N ALA A 273 -19.61 1.26 11.46
CA ALA A 273 -19.02 0.99 12.76
C ALA A 273 -19.13 2.19 13.72
N ASP A 274 -19.34 1.92 15.00
CA ASP A 274 -19.40 2.92 16.06
C ASP A 274 -18.01 3.50 16.39
N ASP A 275 -16.96 2.70 16.22
CA ASP A 275 -15.58 3.11 16.43
C ASP A 275 -14.56 2.43 15.49
N VAL A 276 -13.31 2.88 15.59
CA VAL A 276 -12.19 2.39 14.76
C VAL A 276 -11.85 0.93 15.08
N GLU A 277 -11.99 0.51 16.33
CA GLU A 277 -11.66 -0.85 16.75
C GLU A 277 -12.64 -1.86 16.12
N GLU A 278 -13.92 -1.51 16.08
CA GLU A 278 -14.96 -2.28 15.41
C GLU A 278 -14.70 -2.42 13.90
N ALA A 279 -14.34 -1.33 13.22
CA ALA A 279 -13.98 -1.38 11.80
C ALA A 279 -12.76 -2.28 11.52
N LEU A 280 -11.74 -2.24 12.40
CA LEU A 280 -10.56 -3.09 12.29
C LEU A 280 -10.89 -4.57 12.54
N GLU A 281 -11.70 -4.90 13.55
CA GLU A 281 -12.13 -6.29 13.80
C GLU A 281 -13.00 -6.84 12.65
N ALA A 282 -13.87 -6.01 12.06
CA ALA A 282 -14.63 -6.39 10.87
C ALA A 282 -13.71 -6.68 9.67
N GLY A 283 -12.66 -5.89 9.48
CA GLY A 283 -11.62 -6.16 8.48
C GLY A 283 -10.86 -7.46 8.75
N LEU A 284 -10.46 -7.68 10.01
CA LEU A 284 -9.77 -8.91 10.45
C LEU A 284 -10.62 -10.17 10.25
N ALA A 285 -11.94 -10.04 10.28
CA ALA A 285 -12.86 -11.14 10.03
C ALA A 285 -12.87 -11.62 8.56
N GLN A 286 -12.29 -10.84 7.63
CA GLN A 286 -12.28 -11.18 6.20
C GLN A 286 -10.99 -11.84 5.70
N ILE A 287 -10.00 -12.00 6.57
CA ILE A 287 -8.72 -12.66 6.28
C ILE A 287 -8.51 -13.89 7.18
N PRO A 288 -7.57 -14.81 6.87
CA PRO A 288 -7.34 -15.97 7.71
C PRO A 288 -6.95 -15.59 9.14
N GLU A 289 -7.60 -16.16 10.14
CA GLU A 289 -7.44 -15.79 11.56
C GLU A 289 -5.97 -15.89 12.00
N GLY A 290 -5.27 -16.91 11.49
CA GLY A 290 -3.88 -17.21 11.77
C GLY A 290 -2.87 -16.67 10.76
N CYS A 291 -3.20 -15.75 9.86
CA CYS A 291 -2.16 -15.12 9.01
C CYS A 291 -1.29 -14.14 9.81
N TRP A 292 -0.13 -13.78 9.29
CA TRP A 292 0.80 -12.84 9.95
C TRP A 292 0.19 -11.46 10.10
N LEU A 293 -0.52 -10.97 9.08
CA LEU A 293 -1.20 -9.69 9.12
C LEU A 293 -2.21 -9.63 10.27
N SER A 294 -3.09 -10.63 10.37
CA SER A 294 -4.07 -10.74 11.46
C SER A 294 -3.39 -10.71 12.85
N ARG A 295 -2.34 -11.51 13.04
CA ARG A 295 -1.57 -11.51 14.30
C ARG A 295 -0.91 -10.17 14.60
N ALA A 296 -0.36 -9.51 13.60
CA ALA A 296 0.33 -8.23 13.76
C ALA A 296 -0.65 -7.12 14.18
N VAL A 297 -1.75 -6.97 13.44
CA VAL A 297 -2.79 -5.97 13.71
C VAL A 297 -3.40 -6.19 15.10
N ARG A 298 -3.85 -7.42 15.44
CA ARG A 298 -4.40 -7.70 16.78
C ARG A 298 -3.41 -7.43 17.90
N ARG A 299 -2.13 -7.74 17.67
CA ARG A 299 -1.07 -7.46 18.64
C ARG A 299 -0.88 -5.96 18.83
N THR A 300 -0.88 -5.17 17.76
CA THR A 300 -0.81 -3.71 17.88
C THR A 300 -2.05 -3.12 18.54
N MET A 301 -3.25 -3.60 18.21
CA MET A 301 -4.48 -3.19 18.92
C MET A 301 -4.38 -3.50 20.42
N GLY A 302 -3.83 -4.66 20.80
CA GLY A 302 -3.51 -4.99 22.18
C GLY A 302 -2.54 -3.98 22.82
N TRP A 303 -1.46 -3.61 22.11
CA TRP A 303 -0.51 -2.60 22.58
C TRP A 303 -1.15 -1.22 22.73
N ALA A 304 -2.00 -0.79 21.79
CA ALA A 304 -2.69 0.49 21.87
C ALA A 304 -3.58 0.58 23.12
N ARG A 305 -4.31 -0.50 23.44
CA ARG A 305 -5.14 -0.61 24.66
C ARG A 305 -4.29 -0.59 25.94
N GLU A 306 -3.16 -1.29 25.95
CA GLU A 306 -2.22 -1.34 27.09
C GLU A 306 -1.50 0.01 27.31
N ASP A 307 -1.04 0.62 26.23
CA ASP A 307 -0.16 1.77 26.27
C ASP A 307 -0.95 3.05 26.53
N GLY A 308 -2.12 3.25 25.92
CA GLY A 308 -2.89 4.51 26.03
C GLY A 308 -2.11 5.76 25.58
N ASP A 309 -0.96 5.57 24.91
CA ASP A 309 -0.08 6.59 24.36
C ASP A 309 0.50 6.04 23.06
N TRP A 310 0.10 6.67 21.94
CA TRP A 310 0.50 6.26 20.60
C TRP A 310 2.02 6.22 20.43
N THR A 311 2.78 7.05 21.16
CA THR A 311 4.25 7.11 21.05
C THR A 311 4.87 5.78 21.50
N ARG A 312 4.37 5.21 22.60
CA ARG A 312 4.83 3.90 23.11
C ARG A 312 4.46 2.78 22.16
N THR A 313 3.26 2.84 21.58
CA THR A 313 2.81 1.84 20.61
C THR A 313 3.69 1.85 19.36
N VAL A 314 4.02 3.04 18.83
CA VAL A 314 4.95 3.21 17.70
C VAL A 314 6.34 2.67 18.01
N GLU A 315 6.87 2.87 19.22
CA GLU A 315 8.15 2.27 19.63
C GLU A 315 8.09 0.73 19.64
N ARG A 316 6.96 0.13 20.01
CA ARG A 316 6.76 -1.33 19.96
C ARG A 316 6.65 -1.83 18.52
N ILE A 317 5.94 -1.11 17.65
CA ILE A 317 5.87 -1.40 16.21
C ILE A 317 7.28 -1.39 15.60
N TYR A 318 8.07 -0.34 15.82
CA TYR A 318 9.44 -0.29 15.29
C TYR A 318 10.36 -1.36 15.87
N ARG A 319 10.17 -1.75 17.13
CA ARG A 319 10.95 -2.84 17.73
C ARG A 319 10.62 -4.21 17.13
N GLU A 320 9.35 -4.47 16.82
CA GLU A 320 8.90 -5.78 16.30
C GLU A 320 9.06 -5.89 14.78
N PHE A 321 8.80 -4.80 14.04
CA PHE A 321 8.70 -4.81 12.58
C PHE A 321 9.77 -3.94 11.88
N GLY A 322 10.68 -3.31 12.62
CA GLY A 322 11.68 -2.39 12.06
C GLY A 322 12.71 -3.01 11.12
N ASP A 323 12.85 -4.33 11.11
CA ASP A 323 13.69 -5.06 10.15
C ASP A 323 13.00 -5.27 8.78
N LEU A 324 11.70 -5.01 8.68
CA LEU A 324 10.95 -5.09 7.43
C LEU A 324 11.19 -3.85 6.56
N SER A 325 10.90 -3.96 5.26
CA SER A 325 10.82 -2.79 4.38
C SER A 325 9.86 -1.76 4.97
N SER A 326 10.18 -0.47 4.85
CA SER A 326 9.29 0.63 5.31
C SER A 326 7.94 0.63 4.60
N VAL A 327 7.83 -0.07 3.47
CA VAL A 327 6.59 -0.26 2.69
C VAL A 327 6.09 -1.71 2.75
N HIS A 328 6.51 -2.50 3.75
CA HIS A 328 5.99 -3.86 3.93
C HIS A 328 4.56 -3.83 4.51
N THR A 329 3.65 -4.65 3.98
CA THR A 329 2.22 -4.67 4.35
C THR A 329 2.01 -4.79 5.85
N VAL A 330 2.65 -5.79 6.47
CA VAL A 330 2.51 -6.04 7.91
C VAL A 330 2.97 -4.86 8.77
N GLY A 331 4.11 -4.25 8.46
CA GLY A 331 4.64 -3.14 9.25
C GLY A 331 3.87 -1.84 9.09
N ASN A 332 3.16 -1.66 7.97
CA ASN A 332 2.32 -0.49 7.73
C ASN A 332 0.89 -0.66 8.28
N ALA A 333 0.40 -1.90 8.36
CA ALA A 333 -0.90 -2.19 8.96
C ALA A 333 -0.86 -2.26 10.49
N ALA A 334 0.30 -2.62 11.07
CA ALA A 334 0.55 -2.64 12.50
C ALA A 334 0.52 -1.23 13.08
#